data_AF-A0A395IMX8-F1
#
_entry.id   AF-A0A395IMX8-F1
#
_cell.length_a   1.000
_cell.length_b   1.000
_cell.length_c   1.000
_cell.angle_alpha   90.00
_cell.angle_beta   90.00
_cell.angle_gamma   90.00
#
_symmetry.space_group_name_H-M   'P 1'
#
loop_
_entity.id
_entity.type
_entity.pdbx_description
1 polymer ?
#
loop_
_entity_poly.entity_id
_entity_poly.type
_entity_poly.pdbx_seq_one_letter_code
_entity_poly.pdbx_strand_id
1 'polypeptide(L)'
;MDADEEVFGFEQGKCELLDIIDSAKANSHSGPSRTGRDAKLAWWAEREELDSRLKGLLENIEKVWLGGFAGIFSQYSRKSDLLARFQKSFENVLDKHLPSRRKSKRNSGPRVTLDSRILELFVGLGDASADDCDFSEQLTDLLYFVVDVLQFHGELNAYAEIDFDSIVIEINDALRCYHEAAHSSIQNEEGKHTILILDKALHIFPWESLPCMDGLAVSRLPSLGCLRDRISKQDKAPSGGLEGHYIDRNNGAYILNPEGDLKSTQTTFQAPLEALHSWNGIVNRAPSEEEMKYELQNKDLFLYFGHGSGGQFIRSKEIRKMEKCAVAILMGCSSGALLDHGEFELGGQPVQLYACRKCSVGGDAVGCYG
;
A
#
# COMPACT_ATOMS: atom_id res chain seq x y z
N MET A 1 3.98 -15.39 26.99
CA MET A 1 3.32 -14.08 27.02
C MET A 1 2.62 -13.94 28.34
N ASP A 2 3.03 -12.96 29.15
CA ASP A 2 2.33 -12.61 30.38
C ASP A 2 0.93 -12.08 30.04
N ALA A 3 -0.07 -12.46 30.83
CA ALA A 3 -1.48 -12.16 30.58
C ALA A 3 -1.86 -10.67 30.78
N ASP A 4 -0.91 -9.83 31.20
CA ASP A 4 -1.11 -8.43 31.59
C ASP A 4 -0.39 -7.41 30.68
N GLU A 5 0.25 -7.84 29.58
CA GLU A 5 0.72 -6.89 28.54
C GLU A 5 -0.48 -6.48 27.67
N GLU A 6 -0.87 -5.20 27.72
CA GLU A 6 -1.79 -4.60 26.74
C GLU A 6 -1.17 -4.74 25.35
N VAL A 7 -1.59 -5.78 24.62
CA VAL A 7 -1.16 -6.01 23.24
C VAL A 7 -1.59 -4.82 22.40
N PHE A 8 -0.64 -4.22 21.69
CA PHE A 8 -0.88 -3.10 20.78
C PHE A 8 -1.91 -3.48 19.71
N GLY A 9 -3.16 -3.06 19.93
CA GLY A 9 -4.30 -3.39 19.09
C GLY A 9 -4.71 -2.27 18.13
N PHE A 10 -5.76 -2.53 17.36
CA PHE A 10 -6.26 -1.63 16.33
C PHE A 10 -6.58 -0.22 16.85
N GLU A 11 -7.30 -0.12 17.97
CA GLU A 11 -7.70 1.18 18.53
C GLU A 11 -6.50 1.98 19.03
N GLN A 12 -5.51 1.33 19.66
CA GLN A 12 -4.27 2.00 20.07
C GLN A 12 -3.51 2.54 18.85
N GLY A 13 -3.33 1.73 17.81
CA GLY A 13 -2.65 2.16 16.59
C GLY A 13 -3.38 3.27 15.83
N LYS A 14 -4.72 3.20 15.78
CA LYS A 14 -5.55 4.25 15.17
C LYS A 14 -5.47 5.57 15.94
N CYS A 15 -5.52 5.53 17.27
CA CYS A 15 -5.40 6.71 18.12
C CYS A 15 -4.04 7.39 17.96
N GLU A 16 -2.94 6.63 17.98
CA GLU A 16 -1.60 7.18 17.77
C GLU A 16 -1.47 7.82 16.38
N LEU A 17 -1.97 7.15 15.34
CA LEU A 17 -1.96 7.70 13.98
C LEU A 17 -2.71 9.04 13.89
N LEU A 18 -3.89 9.12 14.51
CA LEU A 18 -4.68 10.35 14.53
C LEU A 18 -3.96 11.49 15.26
N ASP A 19 -3.30 11.20 16.39
CA ASP A 19 -2.51 12.19 17.12
C ASP A 19 -1.34 12.73 16.28
N ILE A 20 -0.61 11.83 15.59
CA ILE A 20 0.47 12.20 14.68
C ILE A 20 -0.07 13.12 13.57
N ILE A 21 -1.18 12.73 12.92
CA ILE A 21 -1.79 13.50 11.84
C ILE A 21 -2.24 14.89 12.32
N ASP A 22 -2.91 14.97 13.47
CA ASP A 22 -3.40 16.24 14.00
C ASP A 22 -2.24 17.15 14.43
N SER A 23 -1.18 16.58 15.01
CA SER A 23 0.05 17.29 15.31
C SER A 23 0.77 17.79 14.05
N ALA A 24 0.87 16.96 13.02
CA ALA A 24 1.49 17.32 11.74
C ALA A 24 0.71 18.42 11.01
N LYS A 25 -0.62 18.37 11.07
CA LYS A 25 -1.50 19.45 10.57
C LYS A 25 -1.27 20.74 11.34
N ALA A 26 -1.24 20.72 12.67
CA ALA A 26 -0.99 21.91 13.49
C ALA A 26 0.39 22.52 13.20
N ASN A 27 1.41 21.67 13.05
CA ASN A 27 2.76 22.06 12.67
C ASN A 27 2.80 22.74 11.28
N SER A 28 2.06 22.20 10.30
CA SER A 28 1.99 22.75 8.95
C SER A 28 1.33 24.13 8.90
N HIS A 29 0.27 24.35 9.68
CA HIS A 29 -0.39 25.66 9.78
C HIS A 29 0.44 26.71 10.53
N SER A 30 1.27 26.29 11.49
CA SER A 30 2.13 27.20 12.26
C SER A 30 3.45 27.55 11.55
N GLY A 31 3.84 26.82 10.51
CA GLY A 31 5.09 27.06 9.76
C GLY A 31 5.27 28.52 9.31
N PRO A 32 4.28 29.15 8.63
CA PRO A 32 4.38 30.53 8.17
C PRO A 32 4.58 31.57 9.28
N SER A 33 4.13 31.30 10.51
CA SER A 33 4.26 32.24 11.65
C SER A 33 5.59 32.11 12.41
N ARG A 34 6.34 31.03 12.20
CA ARG A 34 7.64 30.78 12.87
C ARG A 34 8.75 31.58 12.21
N THR A 35 8.89 32.83 12.67
CA THR A 35 9.93 33.77 12.23
C THR A 35 11.18 33.71 13.13
N GLY A 36 12.37 33.81 12.53
CA GLY A 36 13.64 33.69 13.24
C GLY A 36 14.29 32.30 13.15
N ARG A 37 15.61 32.24 13.37
CA ARG A 37 16.41 31.00 13.21
C ARG A 37 15.96 29.92 14.18
N ASP A 38 15.84 30.25 15.47
CA ASP A 38 15.54 29.27 16.51
C ASP A 38 14.12 28.72 16.39
N ALA A 39 13.15 29.57 16.04
CA ALA A 39 11.78 29.13 15.79
C ALA A 39 11.67 28.17 14.59
N LYS A 40 12.47 28.40 13.53
CA LYS A 40 12.57 27.50 12.37
C LYS A 40 13.25 26.19 12.72
N LEU A 41 14.32 26.21 13.52
CA LEU A 41 14.99 24.99 13.99
C LEU A 41 14.04 24.15 14.84
N ALA A 42 13.30 24.77 15.76
CA ALA A 42 12.30 24.07 16.56
C ALA A 42 11.16 23.49 15.71
N TRP A 43 10.74 24.19 14.66
CA TRP A 43 9.73 23.69 13.71
C TRP A 43 10.20 22.44 12.97
N TRP A 44 11.45 22.44 12.48
CA TRP A 44 12.03 21.28 11.81
C TRP A 44 12.21 20.10 12.75
N ALA A 45 12.72 20.34 13.97
CA ALA A 45 12.90 19.29 14.97
C ALA A 45 11.57 18.60 15.34
N GLU A 46 10.48 19.37 15.48
CA GLU A 46 9.15 18.82 15.73
C GLU A 46 8.64 17.95 14.57
N ARG A 47 8.98 18.31 13.32
CA ARG A 47 8.64 17.49 12.14
C ARG A 47 9.44 16.21 12.04
N GLU A 48 10.74 16.28 12.33
CA GLU A 48 11.61 15.10 12.36
C GLU A 48 11.15 14.10 13.44
N GLU A 49 10.68 14.60 14.59
CA GLU A 49 10.09 13.76 15.62
C GLU A 49 8.79 13.11 15.17
N LEU A 50 7.89 13.86 14.51
CA LEU A 50 6.64 13.30 13.98
C LEU A 50 6.89 12.25 12.89
N ASP A 51 7.89 12.45 12.04
CA ASP A 51 8.31 11.49 11.02
C ASP A 51 8.83 10.20 11.66
N SER A 52 9.68 10.32 12.68
CA SER A 52 10.19 9.19 13.48
C SER A 52 9.08 8.44 14.20
N ARG A 53 8.10 9.16 14.78
CA ARG A 53 6.92 8.56 15.42
C ARG A 53 6.06 7.79 14.43
N LEU A 54 5.79 8.34 13.25
CA LEU A 54 5.04 7.65 12.20
C LEU A 54 5.78 6.39 11.75
N LYS A 55 7.09 6.50 11.51
CA LYS A 55 7.92 5.34 11.17
C LYS A 55 7.81 4.24 12.23
N GLY A 56 8.02 4.58 13.50
CA GLY A 56 7.91 3.61 14.60
C GLY A 56 6.53 2.98 14.73
N LEU A 57 5.46 3.75 14.48
CA LEU A 57 4.09 3.22 14.43
C LEU A 57 3.92 2.20 13.31
N LEU A 58 4.40 2.49 12.09
CA LEU A 58 4.27 1.58 10.94
C LEU A 58 5.10 0.30 11.11
N GLU A 59 6.32 0.42 11.65
CA GLU A 59 7.15 -0.73 12.03
C GLU A 59 6.45 -1.61 13.07
N ASN A 60 5.79 -0.99 14.06
CA ASN A 60 5.04 -1.73 15.09
C ASN A 60 3.76 -2.38 14.53
N ILE A 61 3.04 -1.71 13.63
CA ILE A 61 1.88 -2.28 12.92
C ILE A 61 2.31 -3.52 12.13
N GLU A 62 3.39 -3.42 11.35
CA GLU A 62 3.88 -4.58 10.61
C GLU A 62 4.31 -5.69 11.56
N LYS A 63 5.10 -5.39 12.59
CA LYS A 63 5.60 -6.39 13.53
C LYS A 63 4.49 -7.10 14.31
N VAL A 64 3.51 -6.36 14.83
CA VAL A 64 2.51 -6.89 15.77
C VAL A 64 1.23 -7.34 15.07
N TRP A 65 0.77 -6.63 14.04
CA TRP A 65 -0.50 -6.98 13.38
C TRP A 65 -0.30 -7.94 12.20
N LEU A 66 0.78 -7.76 11.43
CA LEU A 66 1.07 -8.62 10.29
C LEU A 66 1.99 -9.77 10.67
N GLY A 67 3.06 -9.51 11.42
CA GLY A 67 4.02 -10.51 11.87
C GLY A 67 4.55 -11.35 10.71
N GLY A 68 4.46 -12.68 10.84
CA GLY A 68 4.84 -13.62 9.80
C GLY A 68 4.00 -13.55 8.53
N PHE A 69 2.84 -12.89 8.57
CA PHE A 69 1.92 -12.80 7.43
C PHE A 69 2.19 -11.61 6.51
N ALA A 70 3.18 -10.75 6.81
CA ALA A 70 3.58 -9.64 5.94
C ALA A 70 3.86 -10.10 4.48
N GLY A 71 4.33 -11.35 4.32
CA GLY A 71 4.58 -11.97 3.01
C GLY A 71 3.34 -12.09 2.10
N ILE A 72 2.13 -11.90 2.62
CA ILE A 72 0.90 -11.85 1.80
C ILE A 72 0.88 -10.66 0.83
N PHE A 73 1.59 -9.56 1.15
CA PHE A 73 1.68 -8.37 0.32
C PHE A 73 2.81 -8.44 -0.71
N SER A 74 3.62 -9.49 -0.66
CA SER A 74 4.77 -9.64 -1.52
C SER A 74 4.37 -9.75 -2.99
N GLN A 75 5.07 -8.99 -3.83
CA GLN A 75 4.90 -9.01 -5.27
C GLN A 75 5.86 -10.01 -5.94
N TYR A 76 6.30 -11.09 -5.30
CA TYR A 76 7.22 -12.05 -5.94
C TYR A 76 6.54 -12.83 -7.09
N SER A 77 7.34 -13.26 -8.07
CA SER A 77 6.83 -14.09 -9.17
C SER A 77 6.72 -15.54 -8.72
N ARG A 78 5.52 -16.13 -8.82
CA ARG A 78 5.34 -17.56 -8.53
C ARG A 78 6.16 -18.43 -9.48
N LYS A 79 7.20 -19.04 -8.95
CA LYS A 79 8.05 -20.03 -9.66
C LYS A 79 7.64 -21.43 -9.24
N SER A 80 6.72 -22.06 -9.98
CA SER A 80 6.12 -23.36 -9.63
C SER A 80 7.15 -24.44 -9.32
N ASP A 81 8.23 -24.52 -10.12
CA ASP A 81 9.26 -25.54 -9.95
C ASP A 81 10.10 -25.32 -8.68
N LEU A 82 10.37 -24.07 -8.32
CA LEU A 82 11.09 -23.74 -7.10
C LEU A 82 10.19 -23.93 -5.88
N LEU A 83 8.91 -23.56 -5.99
CA LEU A 83 7.93 -23.75 -4.91
C LEU A 83 7.71 -25.23 -4.61
N ALA A 84 7.68 -26.09 -5.63
CA ALA A 84 7.60 -27.54 -5.44
C ALA A 84 8.84 -28.12 -4.74
N ARG A 85 10.03 -27.59 -5.02
CA ARG A 85 11.27 -27.97 -4.30
C ARG A 85 11.22 -27.53 -2.85
N PHE A 86 10.81 -26.28 -2.60
CA PHE A 86 10.63 -25.76 -1.25
C PHE A 86 9.59 -26.57 -0.47
N GLN A 87 8.43 -26.86 -1.07
CA GLN A 87 7.40 -27.71 -0.47
C GLN A 87 7.95 -29.06 -0.02
N LYS A 88 8.73 -29.73 -0.89
CA LYS A 88 9.35 -31.02 -0.54
C LYS A 88 10.31 -30.90 0.64
N SER A 89 11.13 -29.85 0.68
CA SER A 89 12.02 -29.58 1.82
C SER A 89 11.21 -29.32 3.09
N PHE A 90 10.19 -28.47 3.01
CA PHE A 90 9.29 -28.13 4.11
C PHE A 90 8.60 -29.37 4.69
N GLU A 91 8.05 -30.24 3.84
CA GLU A 91 7.42 -31.48 4.26
C GLU A 91 8.40 -32.44 4.96
N ASN A 92 9.66 -32.51 4.49
CA ASN A 92 10.70 -33.32 5.16
C ASN A 92 11.03 -32.77 6.55
N VAL A 93 11.09 -31.45 6.71
CA VAL A 93 11.31 -30.79 8.01
C VAL A 93 10.16 -31.11 8.96
N LEU A 94 8.90 -31.01 8.49
CA LEU A 94 7.74 -31.41 9.29
C LEU A 94 7.78 -32.90 9.66
N ASP A 95 8.14 -33.79 8.73
CA ASP A 95 8.23 -35.24 8.97
C ASP A 95 9.29 -35.60 10.04
N LYS A 96 10.36 -34.81 10.10
CA LYS A 96 11.44 -34.96 11.07
C LYS A 96 11.02 -34.45 12.46
N HIS A 97 10.37 -33.29 12.52
CA HIS A 97 10.20 -32.57 13.78
C HIS A 97 8.84 -32.75 14.44
N LEU A 98 7.76 -32.95 13.68
CA LEU A 98 6.41 -33.06 14.26
C LEU A 98 6.18 -34.43 14.92
N PRO A 99 5.74 -34.48 16.20
CA PRO A 99 5.45 -35.73 16.90
C PRO A 99 4.47 -36.65 16.16
N SER A 100 3.44 -36.07 15.53
CA SER A 100 2.44 -36.81 14.74
C SER A 100 3.04 -37.53 13.52
N ARG A 101 4.11 -36.99 12.92
CA ARG A 101 4.72 -37.51 11.68
C ARG A 101 5.93 -38.42 11.91
N ARG A 102 6.51 -38.41 13.11
CA ARG A 102 7.61 -39.32 13.47
C ARG A 102 7.15 -40.79 13.40
N LYS A 103 8.00 -41.65 12.83
CA LYS A 103 7.72 -43.10 12.63
C LYS A 103 7.53 -43.81 13.97
N SER A 104 6.29 -43.90 14.45
CA SER A 104 5.89 -44.72 15.59
C SER A 104 4.68 -45.59 15.23
N LYS A 105 4.68 -46.86 15.66
CA LYS A 105 3.64 -47.87 15.38
C LYS A 105 2.22 -47.48 15.85
N ARG A 106 2.06 -46.35 16.55
CA ARG A 106 0.79 -45.84 17.10
C ARG A 106 0.19 -44.64 16.36
N ASN A 107 0.92 -44.02 15.42
CA ASN A 107 0.42 -42.83 14.72
C ASN A 107 -0.22 -43.24 13.39
N SER A 108 -1.51 -43.53 13.41
CA SER A 108 -2.36 -43.76 12.23
C SER A 108 -3.34 -42.60 11.98
N GLY A 109 -2.97 -41.41 12.44
CA GLY A 109 -3.76 -40.20 12.24
C GLY A 109 -3.76 -39.73 10.78
N PRO A 110 -4.72 -38.87 10.39
CA PRO A 110 -4.74 -38.27 9.07
C PRO A 110 -3.48 -37.43 8.87
N ARG A 111 -2.85 -37.55 7.69
CA ARG A 111 -1.74 -36.70 7.28
C ARG A 111 -2.30 -35.57 6.42
N VAL A 112 -2.14 -34.34 6.89
CA VAL A 112 -2.68 -33.16 6.23
C VAL A 112 -1.63 -32.62 5.25
N THR A 113 -2.07 -32.36 4.02
CA THR A 113 -1.25 -31.71 2.99
C THR A 113 -1.55 -30.22 3.03
N LEU A 114 -0.50 -29.39 3.12
CA LEU A 114 -0.64 -27.93 3.14
C LEU A 114 -0.94 -27.41 1.73
N ASP A 115 -1.80 -26.40 1.64
CA ASP A 115 -2.04 -25.66 0.40
C ASP A 115 -0.78 -24.86 0.04
N SER A 116 -0.43 -24.82 -1.25
CA SER A 116 0.78 -24.11 -1.71
C SER A 116 0.76 -22.63 -1.33
N ARG A 117 -0.42 -22.01 -1.22
CA ARG A 117 -0.60 -20.62 -0.78
C ARG A 117 -0.11 -20.35 0.64
N ILE A 118 -0.05 -21.37 1.49
CA ILE A 118 0.55 -21.24 2.84
C ILE A 118 2.07 -21.14 2.71
N LEU A 119 2.68 -21.97 1.86
CA LEU A 119 4.14 -21.98 1.62
C LEU A 119 4.60 -20.69 0.94
N GLU A 120 3.72 -20.12 0.13
CA GLU A 120 3.90 -18.81 -0.49
C GLU A 120 4.06 -17.66 0.53
N LEU A 121 3.50 -17.78 1.75
CA LEU A 121 3.71 -16.79 2.81
C LEU A 121 5.18 -16.76 3.25
N PHE A 122 5.79 -17.94 3.40
CA PHE A 122 7.20 -18.08 3.79
C PHE A 122 8.13 -17.51 2.71
N VAL A 123 7.85 -17.79 1.44
CA VAL A 123 8.59 -17.21 0.30
C VAL A 123 8.40 -15.70 0.21
N GLY A 124 7.22 -15.21 0.58
CA GLY A 124 6.86 -13.80 0.51
C GLY A 124 7.52 -12.94 1.59
N LEU A 125 8.12 -13.51 2.63
CA LEU A 125 8.75 -12.76 3.73
C LEU A 125 9.89 -11.83 3.27
N GLY A 126 10.55 -12.18 2.17
CA GLY A 126 11.66 -11.42 1.62
C GLY A 126 12.81 -12.32 1.20
N ASP A 127 13.87 -11.72 0.69
CA ASP A 127 15.05 -12.45 0.25
C ASP A 127 15.87 -12.99 1.42
N ALA A 128 15.67 -14.26 1.75
CA ALA A 128 16.44 -14.95 2.80
C ALA A 128 17.94 -15.09 2.50
N SER A 129 18.39 -14.81 1.27
CA SER A 129 19.81 -14.82 0.90
C SER A 129 20.52 -13.48 1.13
N ALA A 130 19.78 -12.43 1.49
CA ALA A 130 20.36 -11.11 1.75
C ALA A 130 21.20 -11.10 3.05
N ASP A 131 22.26 -10.28 3.06
CA ASP A 131 23.05 -10.03 4.27
C ASP A 131 22.17 -9.33 5.32
N ASP A 132 22.30 -9.71 6.60
CA ASP A 132 21.55 -9.19 7.75
C ASP A 132 20.02 -9.48 7.79
N CYS A 133 19.51 -10.45 7.04
CA CYS A 133 18.11 -10.87 7.19
C CYS A 133 17.91 -11.78 8.43
N ASP A 134 16.99 -11.41 9.32
CA ASP A 134 16.51 -12.27 10.41
C ASP A 134 14.99 -12.40 10.33
N PHE A 135 14.54 -13.59 9.93
CA PHE A 135 13.12 -13.94 9.85
C PHE A 135 12.68 -14.86 10.99
N SER A 136 13.47 -15.00 12.06
CA SER A 136 13.18 -15.97 13.13
C SER A 136 11.82 -15.77 13.78
N GLU A 137 11.45 -14.53 14.11
CA GLU A 137 10.14 -14.19 14.68
C GLU A 137 9.00 -14.50 13.68
N GLN A 138 9.15 -14.07 12.42
CA GLN A 138 8.16 -14.24 11.35
C GLN A 138 7.94 -15.72 11.00
N LEU A 139 9.02 -16.50 10.90
CA LEU A 139 8.97 -17.94 10.64
C LEU A 139 8.30 -18.67 11.81
N THR A 140 8.58 -18.26 13.03
CA THR A 140 7.94 -18.83 14.22
C THR A 140 6.43 -18.59 14.20
N ASP A 141 5.98 -17.38 13.88
CA ASP A 141 4.56 -17.03 13.74
C ASP A 141 3.87 -17.87 12.65
N LEU A 142 4.47 -17.97 11.46
CA LEU A 142 3.95 -18.83 10.39
C LEU A 142 3.94 -20.33 10.76
N LEU A 143 4.88 -20.78 11.60
CA LEU A 143 4.89 -22.16 12.09
C LEU A 143 3.78 -22.44 13.09
N TYR A 144 3.46 -21.50 13.98
CA TYR A 144 2.26 -21.59 14.81
C TYR A 144 1.01 -21.74 13.94
N PHE A 145 0.88 -20.89 12.91
CA PHE A 145 -0.22 -20.99 11.94
C PHE A 145 -0.28 -22.35 11.23
N VAL A 146 0.86 -22.88 10.79
CA VAL A 146 0.92 -24.21 10.17
C VAL A 146 0.43 -25.28 11.13
N VAL A 147 0.90 -25.29 12.38
CA VAL A 147 0.47 -26.28 13.38
C VAL A 147 -1.03 -26.16 13.69
N ASP A 148 -1.56 -24.94 13.77
CA ASP A 148 -3.00 -24.70 13.94
C ASP A 148 -3.81 -25.24 12.74
N VAL A 149 -3.34 -25.04 11.50
CA VAL A 149 -3.97 -25.61 10.30
C VAL A 149 -3.99 -27.13 10.35
N LEU A 150 -2.87 -27.76 10.76
CA LEU A 150 -2.78 -29.21 10.93
C LEU A 150 -3.75 -29.70 12.00
N GLN A 151 -3.77 -29.03 13.16
CA GLN A 151 -4.64 -29.36 14.30
C GLN A 151 -6.12 -29.24 13.93
N PHE A 152 -6.51 -28.17 13.21
CA PHE A 152 -7.88 -27.98 12.72
C PHE A 152 -8.33 -29.11 11.80
N HIS A 153 -7.42 -29.68 11.00
CA HIS A 153 -7.68 -30.81 10.10
C HIS A 153 -7.45 -32.19 10.75
N GLY A 154 -7.25 -32.25 12.07
CA GLY A 154 -7.17 -33.48 12.85
C GLY A 154 -5.76 -34.08 13.02
N GLU A 155 -4.72 -33.37 12.60
CA GLU A 155 -3.32 -33.75 12.83
C GLU A 155 -2.76 -33.01 14.05
N LEU A 156 -2.95 -33.60 15.22
CA LEU A 156 -2.66 -32.97 16.52
C LEU A 156 -1.15 -32.99 16.83
N ASN A 157 -0.61 -31.83 17.22
CA ASN A 157 0.75 -31.69 17.72
C ASN A 157 0.74 -30.70 18.91
N ALA A 158 1.31 -31.09 20.06
CA ALA A 158 1.41 -30.18 21.19
C ALA A 158 2.60 -29.24 21.03
N TYR A 159 2.41 -27.92 21.23
CA TYR A 159 3.48 -26.93 21.10
C TYR A 159 4.70 -27.23 21.96
N ALA A 160 4.50 -27.72 23.19
CA ALA A 160 5.60 -28.07 24.09
C ALA A 160 6.45 -29.26 23.62
N GLU A 161 5.98 -30.03 22.64
CA GLU A 161 6.69 -31.18 22.07
C GLU A 161 7.38 -30.85 20.73
N ILE A 162 7.18 -29.63 20.22
CA ILE A 162 7.75 -29.17 18.96
C ILE A 162 8.99 -28.32 19.24
N ASP A 163 10.10 -28.67 18.60
CA ASP A 163 11.32 -27.88 18.59
C ASP A 163 11.23 -26.85 17.45
N PHE A 164 10.61 -25.70 17.73
CA PHE A 164 10.42 -24.63 16.75
C PHE A 164 11.75 -24.04 16.29
N ASP A 165 12.72 -23.85 17.18
CA ASP A 165 14.03 -23.28 16.83
C ASP A 165 14.74 -24.11 15.76
N SER A 166 14.74 -25.44 15.91
CA SER A 166 15.29 -26.35 14.91
C SER A 166 14.54 -26.29 13.57
N ILE A 167 13.20 -26.18 13.60
CA ILE A 167 12.39 -26.06 12.39
C ILE A 167 12.66 -24.74 11.67
N VAL A 168 12.75 -23.63 12.39
CA VAL A 168 13.04 -22.29 11.87
C VAL A 168 14.37 -22.28 11.12
N ILE A 169 15.42 -22.87 11.71
CA ILE A 169 16.74 -22.95 11.06
C ILE A 169 16.65 -23.73 9.74
N GLU A 170 16.05 -24.92 9.74
CA GLU A 170 15.98 -25.76 8.54
C GLU A 170 15.08 -25.14 7.44
N ILE A 171 14.00 -24.45 7.82
CA ILE A 171 13.15 -23.73 6.86
C ILE A 171 13.87 -22.51 6.30
N ASN A 172 14.60 -21.76 7.13
CA ASN A 172 15.37 -20.61 6.67
C ASN A 172 16.43 -21.06 5.65
N ASP A 173 17.14 -22.16 5.91
CA ASP A 173 18.08 -22.74 4.94
C ASP A 173 17.37 -23.17 3.63
N ALA A 174 16.16 -23.73 3.73
CA ALA A 174 15.38 -24.07 2.54
C ALA A 174 14.91 -22.84 1.75
N LEU A 175 14.56 -21.73 2.42
CA LEU A 175 14.23 -20.45 1.81
C LEU A 175 15.45 -19.83 1.13
N ARG A 176 16.62 -19.87 1.78
CA ARG A 176 17.89 -19.42 1.17
C ARG A 176 18.15 -20.10 -0.16
N CYS A 177 18.03 -21.44 -0.20
CA CYS A 177 18.15 -22.19 -1.45
C CYS A 177 17.09 -21.81 -2.50
N TYR A 178 15.87 -21.48 -2.07
CA TYR A 178 14.82 -20.97 -2.97
C TYR A 178 15.23 -19.64 -3.60
N HIS A 179 15.63 -18.66 -2.77
CA HIS A 179 15.93 -17.29 -3.24
C HIS A 179 17.21 -17.24 -4.08
N GLU A 180 18.26 -17.97 -3.71
CA GLU A 180 19.47 -18.12 -4.53
C GLU A 180 19.15 -18.66 -5.94
N ALA A 181 18.30 -19.69 -6.02
CA ALA A 181 17.86 -20.23 -7.30
C ALA A 181 16.95 -19.25 -8.05
N ALA A 182 16.10 -18.49 -7.34
CA ALA A 182 15.21 -17.49 -7.92
C ALA A 182 15.97 -16.31 -8.52
N HIS A 183 17.08 -15.87 -7.92
CA HIS A 183 17.96 -14.81 -8.46
C HIS A 183 18.65 -15.23 -9.76
N SER A 184 19.00 -16.52 -9.87
CA SER A 184 19.65 -17.04 -11.07
C SER A 184 18.75 -17.07 -12.31
N SER A 185 17.42 -16.97 -12.13
CA SER A 185 16.47 -16.92 -13.23
C SER A 185 16.25 -15.48 -13.70
N ILE A 186 16.76 -15.15 -14.89
CA ILE A 186 16.57 -13.85 -15.56
C ILE A 186 15.09 -13.72 -15.96
N GLN A 187 14.26 -13.15 -15.10
CA GLN A 187 12.92 -12.72 -15.46
C GLN A 187 12.76 -11.26 -15.06
N ASN A 188 12.40 -10.40 -16.02
CA ASN A 188 11.98 -9.04 -15.72
C ASN A 188 10.72 -9.12 -14.88
N GLU A 189 10.81 -8.72 -13.61
CA GLU A 189 9.67 -8.64 -12.70
C GLU A 189 8.88 -7.32 -12.84
N GLU A 190 9.04 -6.62 -13.96
CA GLU A 190 8.33 -5.38 -14.23
C GLU A 190 6.83 -5.62 -14.47
N GLY A 191 5.99 -4.68 -14.00
CA GLY A 191 4.56 -4.67 -14.29
C GLY A 191 3.66 -5.33 -13.24
N LYS A 192 4.19 -5.66 -12.06
CA LYS A 192 3.37 -6.12 -10.92
C LYS A 192 2.76 -4.94 -10.19
N HIS A 193 1.56 -5.12 -9.66
CA HIS A 193 0.84 -4.07 -8.96
C HIS A 193 -0.14 -4.66 -7.96
N THR A 194 -0.21 -4.08 -6.75
CA THR A 194 -1.17 -4.46 -5.71
C THR A 194 -2.31 -3.45 -5.67
N ILE A 195 -3.55 -3.94 -5.70
CA ILE A 195 -4.74 -3.10 -5.56
C ILE A 195 -5.39 -3.39 -4.21
N LEU A 196 -5.33 -2.42 -3.29
CA LEU A 196 -5.96 -2.50 -1.98
C LEU A 196 -7.43 -2.07 -2.08
N ILE A 197 -8.32 -2.95 -1.60
CA ILE A 197 -9.73 -2.63 -1.39
C ILE A 197 -9.95 -2.67 0.11
N LEU A 198 -10.06 -1.49 0.70
CA LEU A 198 -10.03 -1.30 2.14
C LEU A 198 -11.44 -1.12 2.70
N ASP A 199 -11.63 -1.59 3.93
CA ASP A 199 -12.76 -1.18 4.74
C ASP A 199 -12.65 0.32 5.06
N LYS A 200 -13.80 0.98 5.26
CA LYS A 200 -13.92 2.36 5.72
C LYS A 200 -12.94 2.70 6.85
N ALA A 201 -12.84 1.84 7.87
CA ALA A 201 -12.01 2.13 9.04
C ALA A 201 -10.50 2.13 8.74
N LEU A 202 -10.07 1.54 7.62
CA LEU A 202 -8.67 1.30 7.28
C LEU A 202 -8.08 2.32 6.32
N HIS A 203 -8.90 3.20 5.72
CA HIS A 203 -8.43 4.18 4.75
C HIS A 203 -7.45 5.21 5.31
N ILE A 204 -7.47 5.46 6.63
CA ILE A 204 -6.57 6.43 7.25
C ILE A 204 -5.12 5.93 7.34
N PHE A 205 -4.93 4.61 7.44
CA PHE A 205 -3.60 4.03 7.55
C PHE A 205 -2.86 4.12 6.23
N PRO A 206 -1.58 4.56 6.21
CA PRO A 206 -0.76 4.59 5.02
C PRO A 206 -0.16 3.20 4.75
N TRP A 207 -1.00 2.23 4.36
CA TRP A 207 -0.60 0.83 4.08
C TRP A 207 0.57 0.73 3.08
N GLU A 208 0.58 1.62 2.08
CA GLU A 208 1.64 1.71 1.07
C GLU A 208 3.01 2.12 1.65
N SER A 209 3.05 2.63 2.89
CA SER A 209 4.26 3.03 3.60
C SER A 209 4.68 2.03 4.68
N LEU A 210 4.02 0.86 4.77
CA LEU A 210 4.51 -0.23 5.61
C LEU A 210 5.84 -0.76 5.07
N PRO A 211 6.80 -1.17 5.93
CA PRO A 211 8.09 -1.67 5.48
C PRO A 211 8.02 -2.77 4.40
N CYS A 212 7.09 -3.73 4.50
CA CYS A 212 6.88 -4.80 3.53
C CYS A 212 6.26 -4.37 2.20
N MET A 213 5.74 -3.14 2.13
CA MET A 213 5.14 -2.55 0.93
C MET A 213 5.92 -1.35 0.39
N ASP A 214 6.94 -0.87 1.11
CA ASP A 214 7.78 0.24 0.68
C ASP A 214 8.48 -0.09 -0.64
N GLY A 215 8.48 0.87 -1.56
CA GLY A 215 9.00 0.70 -2.91
C GLY A 215 8.16 -0.19 -3.84
N LEU A 216 7.04 -0.79 -3.38
CA LEU A 216 6.15 -1.57 -4.24
C LEU A 216 5.11 -0.69 -4.96
N ALA A 217 4.67 -1.16 -6.13
CA ALA A 217 3.60 -0.49 -6.87
C ALA A 217 2.24 -0.84 -6.27
N VAL A 218 1.62 0.12 -5.56
CA VAL A 218 0.36 -0.09 -4.83
C VAL A 218 -0.63 1.03 -5.15
N SER A 219 -1.89 0.68 -5.33
CA SER A 219 -3.00 1.64 -5.46
C SER A 219 -4.21 1.20 -4.65
N ARG A 220 -5.14 2.13 -4.38
CA ARG A 220 -6.42 1.82 -3.71
C ARG A 220 -7.59 1.90 -4.68
N LEU A 221 -8.57 1.02 -4.50
CA LEU A 221 -9.88 1.14 -5.12
C LEU A 221 -10.99 0.89 -4.10
N PRO A 222 -12.17 1.52 -4.26
CA PRO A 222 -13.25 1.40 -3.28
C PRO A 222 -13.99 0.05 -3.36
N SER A 223 -13.92 -0.67 -4.49
CA SER A 223 -14.58 -1.96 -4.65
C SER A 223 -14.06 -2.75 -5.85
N LEU A 224 -14.33 -4.06 -5.85
CA LEU A 224 -14.11 -4.93 -7.02
C LEU A 224 -14.96 -4.51 -8.23
N GLY A 225 -16.12 -3.90 -8.01
CA GLY A 225 -16.95 -3.34 -9.09
C GLY A 225 -16.22 -2.22 -9.83
N CYS A 226 -15.61 -1.29 -9.09
CA CYS A 226 -14.79 -0.23 -9.67
C CYS A 226 -13.56 -0.77 -10.40
N LEU A 227 -12.92 -1.82 -9.88
CA LEU A 227 -11.80 -2.48 -10.56
C LEU A 227 -12.24 -3.09 -11.90
N ARG A 228 -13.30 -3.90 -11.88
CA ARG A 228 -13.85 -4.55 -13.09
C ARG A 228 -14.21 -3.50 -14.15
N ASP A 229 -14.87 -2.42 -13.74
CA ASP A 229 -15.30 -1.37 -14.65
C ASP A 229 -14.11 -0.65 -15.32
N ARG A 230 -12.96 -0.57 -14.64
CA ARG A 230 -11.71 -0.03 -15.21
C ARG A 230 -11.06 -1.00 -16.18
N ILE A 231 -10.87 -2.26 -15.77
CA ILE A 231 -10.27 -3.31 -16.62
C ILE A 231 -11.08 -3.48 -17.92
N SER A 232 -12.41 -3.49 -17.82
CA SER A 232 -13.29 -3.69 -18.98
C SER A 232 -13.25 -2.54 -19.99
N LYS A 233 -12.78 -1.36 -19.59
CA LYS A 233 -12.69 -0.15 -20.41
C LYS A 233 -11.25 0.18 -20.81
N GLN A 234 -10.27 -0.62 -20.40
CA GLN A 234 -8.90 -0.46 -20.86
C GLN A 234 -8.86 -0.70 -22.37
N ASP A 235 -8.30 0.27 -23.10
CA ASP A 235 -7.90 0.04 -24.48
C ASP A 235 -6.83 -1.04 -24.51
N LYS A 236 -6.79 -1.83 -25.59
CA LYS A 236 -5.75 -2.85 -25.75
C LYS A 236 -4.39 -2.18 -25.66
N ALA A 237 -3.51 -2.74 -24.82
CA ALA A 237 -2.14 -2.27 -24.71
C ALA A 237 -1.51 -2.18 -26.12
N PRO A 238 -0.66 -1.16 -26.37
CA PRO A 238 0.17 -1.12 -27.56
C PRO A 238 0.93 -2.44 -27.70
N SER A 239 1.16 -2.91 -28.92
CA SER A 239 1.81 -4.21 -29.15
C SER A 239 3.15 -4.30 -28.41
N GLY A 240 3.24 -5.17 -27.40
CA GLY A 240 4.43 -5.35 -26.56
C GLY A 240 4.53 -4.45 -25.33
N GLY A 241 3.50 -3.65 -25.03
CA GLY A 241 3.40 -2.87 -23.79
C GLY A 241 2.89 -3.69 -22.60
N LEU A 242 3.18 -3.21 -21.39
CA LEU A 242 2.64 -3.78 -20.15
C LEU A 242 1.11 -3.64 -20.09
N GLU A 243 0.45 -4.50 -19.33
CA GLU A 243 -0.98 -4.32 -19.05
C GLU A 243 -1.19 -3.02 -18.28
N GLY A 244 -2.16 -2.21 -18.69
CA GLY A 244 -2.37 -0.91 -18.08
C GLY A 244 -3.28 0.01 -18.88
N HIS A 245 -3.59 1.15 -18.27
CA HIS A 245 -4.27 2.25 -18.94
C HIS A 245 -3.25 3.22 -19.54
N TYR A 246 -3.46 3.62 -20.79
CA TYR A 246 -2.56 4.49 -21.53
C TYR A 246 -3.24 5.83 -21.78
N ILE A 247 -2.51 6.92 -21.52
CA ILE A 247 -2.96 8.30 -21.73
C ILE A 247 -2.09 9.02 -22.76
N ASP A 248 -2.67 9.98 -23.49
CA ASP A 248 -1.86 10.86 -24.36
C ASP A 248 -1.17 11.93 -23.50
N ARG A 249 0.16 11.83 -23.41
CA ARG A 249 1.01 12.78 -22.68
C ARG A 249 0.87 14.24 -23.17
N ASN A 250 0.40 14.44 -24.40
CA ASN A 250 0.23 15.77 -24.98
C ASN A 250 -1.15 16.35 -24.65
N ASN A 251 -2.10 15.53 -24.20
CA ASN A 251 -3.47 15.94 -23.89
C ASN A 251 -3.66 16.18 -22.38
N GLY A 252 -2.86 17.09 -21.82
CA GLY A 252 -2.93 17.44 -20.41
C GLY A 252 -3.46 18.84 -20.13
N ALA A 253 -3.77 19.07 -18.86
CA ALA A 253 -3.99 20.40 -18.30
C ALA A 253 -3.42 20.53 -16.89
N TYR A 254 -3.12 21.76 -16.49
CA TYR A 254 -2.65 22.06 -15.14
C TYR A 254 -3.29 23.33 -14.56
N ILE A 255 -3.48 23.31 -13.24
CA ILE A 255 -3.85 24.48 -12.44
C ILE A 255 -2.73 24.71 -11.43
N LEU A 256 -2.09 25.87 -11.49
CA LEU A 256 -0.94 26.22 -10.67
C LEU A 256 -1.21 27.47 -9.85
N ASN A 257 -1.12 27.34 -8.53
CA ASN A 257 -1.27 28.43 -7.57
C ASN A 257 -2.59 29.22 -7.78
N PRO A 258 -3.77 28.57 -7.75
CA PRO A 258 -5.02 29.24 -8.08
C PRO A 258 -5.39 30.38 -7.10
N GLU A 259 -4.91 30.33 -5.86
CA GLU A 259 -5.18 31.32 -4.81
C GLU A 259 -4.08 32.39 -4.67
N GLY A 260 -2.96 32.22 -5.38
CA GLY A 260 -1.87 33.20 -5.45
C GLY A 260 -0.89 33.20 -4.28
N ASP A 261 -1.08 32.35 -3.28
CA ASP A 261 -0.28 32.28 -2.05
C ASP A 261 0.87 31.25 -2.11
N LEU A 262 0.82 30.29 -3.03
CA LEU A 262 1.86 29.26 -3.24
C LEU A 262 3.00 29.74 -4.16
N LYS A 263 3.64 30.86 -3.80
CA LYS A 263 4.69 31.50 -4.62
C LYS A 263 5.90 30.61 -4.91
N SER A 264 6.32 29.82 -3.91
CA SER A 264 7.43 28.88 -4.07
C SER A 264 7.09 27.79 -5.09
N THR A 265 5.93 27.14 -4.95
CA THR A 265 5.42 26.13 -5.89
C THR A 265 5.30 26.69 -7.29
N GLN A 266 4.74 27.90 -7.44
CA GLN A 266 4.66 28.56 -8.74
C GLN A 266 6.05 28.75 -9.36
N THR A 267 7.00 29.28 -8.60
CA THR A 267 8.38 29.51 -9.07
C THR A 267 9.05 28.22 -9.54
N THR A 268 8.82 27.12 -8.83
CA THR A 268 9.39 25.80 -9.15
C THR A 268 8.79 25.19 -10.42
N PHE A 269 7.46 25.25 -10.58
CA PHE A 269 6.77 24.46 -11.60
C PHE A 269 6.29 25.25 -12.83
N GLN A 270 6.21 26.57 -12.77
CA GLN A 270 5.64 27.36 -13.86
C GLN A 270 6.40 27.17 -15.18
N ALA A 271 7.72 27.38 -15.20
CA ALA A 271 8.50 27.26 -16.43
C ALA A 271 8.50 25.84 -17.03
N PRO A 272 8.68 24.75 -16.24
CA PRO A 272 8.53 23.38 -16.75
C PRO A 272 7.13 23.09 -17.33
N LEU A 273 6.06 23.57 -16.69
CA LEU A 273 4.69 23.33 -17.14
C LEU A 273 4.35 24.14 -18.41
N GLU A 274 4.80 25.38 -18.51
CA GLU A 274 4.63 26.22 -19.71
C GLU A 274 5.41 25.70 -20.93
N ALA A 275 6.47 24.91 -20.70
CA ALA A 275 7.18 24.21 -21.76
C ALA A 275 6.36 23.07 -22.40
N LEU A 276 5.27 22.63 -21.77
CA LEU A 276 4.33 21.65 -22.32
C LEU A 276 3.34 22.35 -23.27
N HIS A 277 3.79 22.69 -24.48
CA HIS A 277 3.05 23.56 -25.40
C HIS A 277 1.64 23.07 -25.81
N SER A 278 1.34 21.78 -25.69
CA SER A 278 0.02 21.22 -26.00
C SER A 278 -0.95 21.23 -24.82
N TRP A 279 -0.47 21.58 -23.62
CA TRP A 279 -1.26 21.57 -22.41
C TRP A 279 -2.01 22.89 -22.22
N ASN A 280 -3.18 22.82 -21.57
CA ASN A 280 -3.86 24.03 -21.11
C ASN A 280 -3.45 24.35 -19.67
N GLY A 281 -3.15 25.62 -19.38
CA GLY A 281 -2.62 26.07 -18.10
C GLY A 281 -3.43 27.20 -17.49
N ILE A 282 -3.80 27.07 -16.22
CA ILE A 282 -4.37 28.15 -15.40
C ILE A 282 -3.37 28.48 -14.30
N VAL A 283 -2.79 29.67 -14.33
CA VAL A 283 -1.71 30.08 -13.40
C VAL A 283 -2.12 31.33 -12.64
N ASN A 284 -1.90 31.34 -11.33
CA ASN A 284 -2.05 32.50 -10.46
C ASN A 284 -3.43 33.17 -10.54
N ARG A 285 -4.48 32.36 -10.76
CA ARG A 285 -5.88 32.78 -10.72
C ARG A 285 -6.80 31.61 -10.41
N ALA A 286 -7.94 31.90 -9.80
CA ALA A 286 -8.98 30.91 -9.59
C ALA A 286 -9.58 30.47 -10.94
N PRO A 287 -9.74 29.15 -11.19
CA PRO A 287 -10.51 28.65 -12.32
C PRO A 287 -12.02 28.86 -12.08
N SER A 288 -12.80 29.02 -13.15
CA SER A 288 -14.26 28.86 -13.06
C SER A 288 -14.65 27.38 -12.94
N GLU A 289 -15.87 27.10 -12.47
CA GLU A 289 -16.36 25.72 -12.40
C GLU A 289 -16.46 25.09 -13.80
N GLU A 290 -16.80 25.89 -14.82
CA GLU A 290 -16.85 25.48 -16.21
C GLU A 290 -15.46 25.17 -16.78
N GLU A 291 -14.44 25.97 -16.45
CA GLU A 291 -13.05 25.69 -16.83
C GLU A 291 -12.58 24.36 -16.23
N MET A 292 -12.76 24.18 -14.91
CA MET A 292 -12.35 22.95 -14.23
C MET A 292 -13.11 21.72 -14.78
N LYS A 293 -14.42 21.86 -15.00
CA LYS A 293 -15.24 20.81 -15.60
C LYS A 293 -14.77 20.45 -17.01
N TYR A 294 -14.45 21.45 -17.83
CA TYR A 294 -13.98 21.25 -19.19
C TYR A 294 -12.63 20.51 -19.22
N GLU A 295 -11.67 20.92 -18.38
CA GLU A 295 -10.36 20.25 -18.33
C GLU A 295 -10.49 18.81 -17.85
N LEU A 296 -11.22 18.57 -16.75
CA LEU A 296 -11.42 17.21 -16.23
C LEU A 296 -12.12 16.29 -17.24
N GLN A 297 -13.05 16.81 -18.05
CA GLN A 297 -13.82 15.97 -18.97
C GLN A 297 -13.10 15.69 -20.30
N ASN A 298 -12.27 16.61 -20.78
CA ASN A 298 -11.71 16.56 -22.14
C ASN A 298 -10.22 16.22 -22.20
N LYS A 299 -9.52 16.24 -21.06
CA LYS A 299 -8.09 15.88 -20.98
C LYS A 299 -7.90 14.43 -20.55
N ASP A 300 -6.70 13.91 -20.79
CA ASP A 300 -6.30 12.60 -20.30
C ASP A 300 -5.52 12.70 -18.98
N LEU A 301 -4.81 13.82 -18.77
CA LEU A 301 -4.09 14.13 -17.52
C LEU A 301 -4.44 15.53 -17.00
N PHE A 302 -4.70 15.62 -15.71
CA PHE A 302 -5.02 16.87 -15.01
C PHE A 302 -4.13 17.00 -13.77
N LEU A 303 -3.37 18.08 -13.69
CA LEU A 303 -2.51 18.38 -12.55
C LEU A 303 -3.06 19.58 -11.76
N TYR A 304 -3.21 19.42 -10.45
CA TYR A 304 -3.65 20.50 -9.56
C TYR A 304 -2.58 20.78 -8.50
N PHE A 305 -2.08 22.01 -8.47
CA PHE A 305 -1.12 22.51 -7.48
C PHE A 305 -1.76 23.66 -6.70
N GLY A 306 -2.43 23.31 -5.60
CA GLY A 306 -3.23 24.24 -4.81
C GLY A 306 -3.61 23.65 -3.46
N HIS A 307 -4.49 24.34 -2.72
CA HIS A 307 -4.97 23.85 -1.43
C HIS A 307 -6.07 22.81 -1.58
N GLY A 308 -6.01 21.77 -0.75
CA GLY A 308 -7.03 20.72 -0.78
C GLY A 308 -7.02 19.96 -2.10
N SER A 309 -8.21 19.63 -2.57
CA SER A 309 -8.45 18.77 -3.73
C SER A 309 -9.02 19.51 -4.95
N GLY A 310 -9.06 20.85 -4.89
CA GLY A 310 -9.76 21.67 -5.89
C GLY A 310 -11.29 21.67 -5.75
N GLY A 311 -11.84 21.01 -4.71
CA GLY A 311 -13.29 20.97 -4.46
C GLY A 311 -13.95 22.33 -4.21
N GLN A 312 -13.17 23.37 -3.89
CA GLN A 312 -13.65 24.74 -3.81
C GLN A 312 -13.99 25.35 -5.19
N PHE A 313 -13.48 24.76 -6.28
CA PHE A 313 -13.67 25.24 -7.64
C PHE A 313 -14.66 24.40 -8.46
N ILE A 314 -14.93 23.15 -8.06
CA ILE A 314 -15.92 22.28 -8.71
C ILE A 314 -16.78 21.52 -7.71
N ARG A 315 -18.09 21.55 -7.90
CA ARG A 315 -19.02 20.80 -7.04
C ARG A 315 -18.96 19.32 -7.40
N SER A 316 -18.95 18.45 -6.39
CA SER A 316 -18.94 16.99 -6.56
C SER A 316 -20.08 16.46 -7.45
N LYS A 317 -21.24 17.15 -7.47
CA LYS A 317 -22.37 16.78 -8.34
C LYS A 317 -22.03 16.89 -9.83
N GLU A 318 -21.14 17.80 -10.22
CA GLU A 318 -20.75 17.99 -11.61
C GLU A 318 -19.77 16.90 -12.04
N ILE A 319 -18.83 16.52 -11.16
CA ILE A 319 -17.92 15.38 -11.37
C ILE A 319 -18.72 14.09 -11.59
N ARG A 320 -19.70 13.80 -10.72
CA ARG A 320 -20.52 12.58 -10.84
C ARG A 320 -21.36 12.48 -12.11
N LYS A 321 -21.64 13.61 -12.77
CA LYS A 321 -22.39 13.65 -14.03
C LYS A 321 -21.51 13.44 -15.27
N MET A 322 -20.19 13.56 -15.12
CA MET A 322 -19.27 13.37 -16.23
C MET A 322 -19.33 11.92 -16.72
N GLU A 323 -19.21 11.75 -18.03
CA GLU A 323 -19.01 10.42 -18.60
C GLU A 323 -17.54 10.02 -18.57
N LYS A 324 -16.63 10.95 -18.83
CA LYS A 324 -15.18 10.74 -18.79
C LYS A 324 -14.56 11.72 -17.80
N CYS A 325 -13.54 11.27 -17.08
CA CYS A 325 -12.70 12.12 -16.25
C CYS A 325 -11.22 11.82 -16.54
N ALA A 326 -10.39 12.85 -16.55
CA ALA A 326 -8.94 12.76 -16.69
C ALA A 326 -8.32 12.01 -15.50
N VAL A 327 -7.11 11.48 -15.70
CA VAL A 327 -6.24 11.09 -14.59
C VAL A 327 -5.85 12.34 -13.83
N ALA A 328 -6.17 12.40 -12.53
CA ALA A 328 -6.04 13.61 -11.73
C ALA A 328 -4.95 13.45 -10.67
N ILE A 329 -3.93 14.30 -10.71
CA ILE A 329 -2.92 14.39 -9.67
C ILE A 329 -3.21 15.63 -8.83
N LEU A 330 -3.61 15.42 -7.58
CA LEU A 330 -4.07 16.47 -6.68
C LEU A 330 -2.98 16.78 -5.65
N MET A 331 -2.05 17.66 -6.02
CA MET A 331 -0.93 18.08 -5.17
C MET A 331 -1.36 19.19 -4.22
N GLY A 332 -2.13 18.82 -3.21
CA GLY A 332 -2.62 19.73 -2.17
C GLY A 332 -2.83 19.06 -0.82
N CYS A 333 -2.79 19.85 0.25
CA CYS A 333 -2.93 19.38 1.63
C CYS A 333 -4.24 18.60 1.81
N SER A 334 -4.18 17.37 2.36
CA SER A 334 -5.36 16.53 2.63
C SER A 334 -6.24 16.25 1.38
N SER A 335 -5.68 16.32 0.18
CA SER A 335 -6.40 16.03 -1.07
C SER A 335 -6.87 14.56 -1.18
N GLY A 336 -6.11 13.64 -0.59
CA GLY A 336 -6.43 12.22 -0.47
C GLY A 336 -7.25 11.87 0.79
N ALA A 337 -7.47 12.83 1.68
CA ALA A 337 -8.16 12.58 2.94
C ALA A 337 -9.65 12.29 2.72
N LEU A 338 -10.17 11.36 3.52
CA LEU A 338 -11.58 10.99 3.52
C LEU A 338 -12.23 11.45 4.83
N LEU A 339 -13.44 12.00 4.71
CA LEU A 339 -14.24 12.46 5.84
C LEU A 339 -15.03 11.30 6.41
N ASP A 340 -14.80 11.02 7.69
CA ASP A 340 -15.59 10.06 8.45
C ASP A 340 -16.89 10.71 8.93
N HIS A 341 -18.01 10.07 8.58
CA HIS A 341 -19.35 10.45 8.99
C HIS A 341 -19.99 9.41 9.93
N GLY A 342 -19.19 8.69 10.72
CA GLY A 342 -19.66 7.73 11.72
C GLY A 342 -20.21 6.45 11.09
N GLU A 343 -21.52 6.27 11.05
CA GLU A 343 -22.14 5.10 10.40
C GLU A 343 -22.30 5.27 8.88
N PHE A 344 -22.14 6.49 8.36
CA PHE A 344 -22.28 6.77 6.93
C PHE A 344 -20.98 6.54 6.15
N GLU A 345 -21.10 6.29 4.85
CA GLU A 345 -19.96 6.14 3.94
C GLU A 345 -18.99 7.32 3.97
N LEU A 346 -17.72 7.03 3.67
CA LEU A 346 -16.67 8.05 3.61
C LEU A 346 -16.93 9.07 2.50
N GLY A 347 -16.82 10.35 2.86
CA GLY A 347 -16.84 11.46 1.93
C GLY A 347 -15.44 11.86 1.47
N GLY A 348 -15.31 12.52 0.33
CA GLY A 348 -14.03 13.08 -0.12
C GLY A 348 -13.91 13.15 -1.64
N GLN A 349 -13.02 14.00 -2.13
CA GLN A 349 -12.83 14.20 -3.57
C GLN A 349 -12.37 12.92 -4.31
N PRO A 350 -11.46 12.08 -3.74
CA PRO A 350 -11.07 10.82 -4.40
C PRO A 350 -12.29 9.94 -4.71
N VAL A 351 -13.23 9.81 -3.77
CA VAL A 351 -14.48 9.04 -3.95
C VAL A 351 -15.33 9.62 -5.09
N GLN A 352 -15.37 10.95 -5.24
CA GLN A 352 -16.13 11.58 -6.32
C GLN A 352 -15.51 11.34 -7.69
N LEU A 353 -14.18 11.35 -7.79
CA LEU A 353 -13.45 11.01 -9.00
C LEU A 353 -13.64 9.53 -9.37
N TYR A 354 -13.63 8.63 -8.37
CA TYR A 354 -13.97 7.22 -8.55
C TYR A 354 -15.42 7.00 -9.02
N ALA A 355 -16.36 7.82 -8.56
CA ALA A 355 -17.78 7.69 -8.85
C ALA A 355 -18.19 8.15 -10.26
N CYS A 356 -17.25 8.69 -11.06
CA CYS A 356 -17.48 8.98 -12.48
C CYS A 356 -17.74 7.66 -13.24
N ARG A 357 -19.04 7.34 -13.43
CA ARG A 357 -19.56 6.01 -13.82
C ARG A 357 -19.00 5.43 -15.12
N LYS A 358 -18.46 6.27 -16.01
CA LYS A 358 -17.88 5.87 -17.29
C LYS A 358 -16.39 6.26 -17.42
N CYS A 359 -15.64 6.39 -16.31
CA CYS A 359 -14.18 6.46 -16.38
C CYS A 359 -13.61 5.24 -17.13
N SER A 360 -13.32 5.43 -18.41
CA SER A 360 -12.36 4.64 -19.21
C SER A 360 -10.93 5.11 -18.95
N VAL A 361 -10.76 6.08 -18.06
CA VAL A 361 -9.53 6.81 -17.81
C VAL A 361 -9.45 7.02 -16.31
N GLY A 362 -8.32 6.63 -15.73
CA GLY A 362 -8.15 6.44 -14.31
C GLY A 362 -8.49 7.68 -13.52
N GLY A 363 -9.64 7.72 -12.85
CA GLY A 363 -9.80 8.60 -11.71
C GLY A 363 -8.92 8.06 -10.59
N ASP A 364 -7.61 8.03 -10.76
CA ASP A 364 -6.63 7.68 -9.75
C ASP A 364 -6.17 9.02 -9.22
N ALA A 365 -6.86 9.47 -8.16
CA ALA A 365 -6.44 10.65 -7.44
C ALA A 365 -5.19 10.27 -6.65
N VAL A 366 -4.02 10.65 -7.15
CA VAL A 366 -2.82 10.71 -6.30
C VAL A 366 -2.99 11.96 -5.45
N GLY A 367 -3.38 11.74 -4.19
CA GLY A 367 -3.57 12.80 -3.21
C GLY A 367 -2.61 12.61 -2.04
N CYS A 368 -2.20 13.73 -1.43
CA CYS A 368 -1.43 13.70 -0.21
C CYS A 368 -2.36 13.30 0.96
N TYR A 369 -2.03 12.20 1.64
CA TYR A 369 -2.47 11.95 3.01
C TYR A 369 -1.66 12.91 3.90
N GLY A 370 -2.37 13.80 4.58
CA GLY A 370 -1.73 14.87 5.37
C GLY A 370 -1.16 14.36 6.67
#